data_AF-A0A329UPA1-F1
#
_entry.id   AF-A0A329UPA1-F1
#
_cell.length_a   1.000
_cell.length_b   1.000
_cell.length_c   1.000
_cell.angle_alpha   90.00
_cell.angle_beta   90.00
_cell.angle_gamma   90.00
#
_symmetry.space_group_name_H-M   'P 1'
#
loop_
_entity.id
_entity.type
_entity.pdbx_description
1 polymer ?
#
loop_
_entity_poly.entity_id
_entity_poly.type
_entity_poly.pdbx_seq_one_letter_code
_entity_poly.pdbx_strand_id
1 'polypeptide(L)'
;MATIKHLSSKNSNYAAAESYLTFQHNEYTGLPILDEKGRPKLRDSYLLDTLECGESSFAMACLIANRKYGKNGGREDVKTHHYIISFDPKDAVENGLTMERAQALGLQFCKDNFPGHPAIVCTHPDGHNSAGNIHVHIVIGSLRVCTVERQPFMDKPCDWEAGKKHRCTSAMLRHLRVAVMEMCEQADLNQINLLEAQGDHVSEREYWAQRRGQRRLDHANAKLAAEGQQPTQTVYQTELDKLRKQIYAVLNKTTTFEEFSALLMQEHGIAVKESRGRLSYCPPDRTKFITAKKLSKKLEKEQVLTALSQNIQLAVTIQPSSEQKPDKIRKLVDIQANVAAGKGIGYERWAKKFNLKRWSQTLCLLQEKKLLSEDALNQRIAELKTQHDDALAVVKDLDARMV
;
A
#
# COMPACT_ATOMS: atom_id res chain seq x y z
N MET A 1 3.25 12.45 7.38
CA MET A 1 3.48 11.48 8.46
C MET A 1 4.97 11.25 8.59
N ALA A 2 5.47 11.07 9.81
CA ALA A 2 6.89 10.84 10.05
C ALA A 2 7.43 9.60 9.29
N THR A 3 8.54 9.72 8.57
CA THR A 3 9.19 8.60 7.85
C THR A 3 10.71 8.70 7.93
N ILE A 4 11.42 7.56 7.75
CA ILE A 4 12.88 7.53 7.63
C ILE A 4 13.33 6.81 6.36
N LYS A 5 14.18 7.49 5.58
CA LYS A 5 14.85 6.95 4.38
C LYS A 5 16.34 6.78 4.64
N HIS A 6 16.93 5.73 4.08
CA HIS A 6 18.38 5.50 4.09
C HIS A 6 18.93 5.44 2.67
N LEU A 7 20.03 6.13 2.43
CA LEU A 7 20.83 6.11 1.20
C LEU A 7 22.30 5.88 1.58
N SER A 8 23.02 5.10 0.78
CA SER A 8 24.48 4.97 0.90
C SER A 8 25.17 5.66 -0.27
N SER A 9 26.31 6.28 -0.01
CA SER A 9 27.10 6.96 -1.03
C SER A 9 28.52 6.42 -1.06
N LYS A 10 29.02 6.21 -2.27
CA LYS A 10 30.42 5.86 -2.57
C LYS A 10 31.25 7.08 -2.99
N ASN A 11 30.64 8.28 -2.98
CA ASN A 11 31.29 9.51 -3.45
C ASN A 11 32.47 9.89 -2.55
N SER A 12 33.69 9.97 -3.12
CA SER A 12 34.91 10.36 -2.41
C SER A 12 34.96 11.82 -2.00
N ASN A 13 34.15 12.67 -2.63
CA ASN A 13 34.02 14.06 -2.23
C ASN A 13 33.04 14.19 -1.05
N TYR A 14 33.56 14.21 0.17
CA TYR A 14 32.73 14.37 1.38
C TYR A 14 32.07 15.75 1.49
N ALA A 15 32.69 16.79 0.91
CA ALA A 15 32.09 18.12 0.85
C ALA A 15 30.83 18.15 -0.04
N ALA A 16 30.63 17.15 -0.91
CA ALA A 16 29.39 17.05 -1.69
C ALA A 16 28.14 16.91 -0.80
N ALA A 17 28.26 16.32 0.39
CA ALA A 17 27.16 16.26 1.35
C ALA A 17 26.87 17.65 1.93
N GLU A 18 27.91 18.38 2.36
CA GLU A 18 27.79 19.76 2.86
C GLU A 18 27.17 20.67 1.78
N SER A 19 27.62 20.56 0.53
CA SER A 19 27.07 21.31 -0.59
C SER A 19 25.61 20.95 -0.88
N TYR A 20 25.27 19.65 -0.87
CA TYR A 20 23.90 19.18 -1.11
C TYR A 20 22.89 19.77 -0.11
N LEU A 21 23.33 19.89 1.14
CA LEU A 21 22.53 20.40 2.24
C LEU A 21 22.44 21.94 2.23
N THR A 22 23.46 22.65 1.80
CA THR A 22 23.49 24.13 1.88
C THR A 22 23.05 24.86 0.61
N PHE A 23 23.16 24.23 -0.57
CA PHE A 23 22.79 24.83 -1.85
C PHE A 23 21.49 24.28 -2.44
N GLN A 24 20.82 25.09 -3.26
CA GLN A 24 19.65 24.70 -4.03
C GLN A 24 20.06 23.75 -5.15
N HIS A 25 19.26 22.71 -5.37
CA HIS A 25 19.49 21.71 -6.41
C HIS A 25 18.25 21.54 -7.25
N ASN A 26 18.44 21.34 -8.55
CA ASN A 26 17.36 20.95 -9.43
C ASN A 26 16.93 19.51 -9.10
N GLU A 27 15.68 19.34 -8.69
CA GLU A 27 15.15 18.04 -8.25
C GLU A 27 15.24 16.95 -9.32
N TYR A 28 15.18 17.30 -10.61
CA TYR A 28 15.19 16.33 -11.70
C TYR A 28 16.59 15.93 -12.15
N THR A 29 17.55 16.86 -12.10
CA THR A 29 18.92 16.61 -12.58
C THR A 29 19.90 16.34 -11.45
N GLY A 30 19.56 16.72 -10.21
CA GLY A 30 20.44 16.68 -9.05
C GLY A 30 21.59 17.69 -9.10
N LEU A 31 21.59 18.60 -10.08
CA LEU A 31 22.63 19.61 -10.26
C LEU A 31 22.33 20.87 -9.44
N PRO A 32 23.35 21.58 -8.95
CA PRO A 32 23.15 22.83 -8.24
C PRO A 32 22.49 23.87 -9.16
N ILE A 33 21.54 24.63 -8.60
CA ILE A 33 20.94 25.79 -9.26
C ILE A 33 21.95 26.93 -9.15
N LEU A 34 22.25 27.59 -10.26
CA LEU A 34 23.21 28.69 -10.31
C LEU A 34 22.50 30.05 -10.22
N ASP A 35 23.15 31.01 -9.57
CA ASP A 35 22.75 32.41 -9.56
C ASP A 35 23.11 33.13 -10.88
N GLU A 36 22.77 34.41 -10.99
CA GLU A 36 23.06 35.24 -12.17
C GLU A 36 24.56 35.34 -12.50
N LYS A 37 25.43 35.04 -11.54
CA LYS A 37 26.91 35.05 -11.68
C LYS A 37 27.47 33.65 -11.92
N GLY A 38 26.62 32.64 -12.14
CA GLY A 38 27.02 31.26 -12.39
C GLY A 38 27.52 30.50 -11.15
N ARG A 39 27.24 30.99 -9.93
CA ARG A 39 27.65 30.36 -8.66
C ARG A 39 26.50 29.54 -8.05
N PRO A 40 26.76 28.45 -7.33
CA PRO A 40 25.72 27.70 -6.64
C PRO A 40 24.91 28.60 -5.70
N LYS A 41 23.58 28.62 -5.88
CA LYS A 41 22.65 29.42 -5.09
C LYS A 41 22.41 28.77 -3.73
N LEU A 42 22.58 29.52 -2.65
CA LEU A 42 22.29 29.05 -1.28
C LEU A 42 20.80 28.76 -1.10
N ARG A 43 20.48 27.78 -0.24
CA ARG A 43 19.09 27.55 0.19
C ARG A 43 18.57 28.75 0.97
N ASP A 44 17.27 28.98 0.86
CA ASP A 44 16.63 30.14 1.49
C ASP A 44 16.59 30.01 3.01
N SER A 45 16.48 28.79 3.55
CA SER A 45 16.58 28.51 4.99
C SER A 45 17.07 27.09 5.26
N TYR A 46 17.97 26.94 6.23
CA TYR A 46 18.43 25.66 6.77
C TYR A 46 19.04 25.85 8.16
N LEU A 47 18.96 24.83 9.01
CA LEU A 47 19.74 24.75 10.26
C LEU A 47 20.73 23.60 10.12
N LEU A 48 21.99 23.81 10.51
CA LEU A 48 23.06 22.84 10.30
C LEU A 48 23.97 22.76 11.51
N ASP A 49 24.20 21.54 11.96
CA ASP A 49 25.09 21.21 13.08
C ASP A 49 25.95 19.99 12.72
N THR A 50 27.09 19.85 13.38
CA THR A 50 27.97 18.69 13.25
C THR A 50 28.13 17.97 14.59
N LEU A 51 28.36 16.66 14.52
CA LEU A 51 28.63 15.80 15.67
C LEU A 51 29.88 14.98 15.39
N GLU A 52 30.69 14.71 16.42
CA GLU A 52 31.91 13.88 16.33
C GLU A 52 32.92 14.36 15.26
N CYS A 53 32.89 15.65 14.92
CA CYS A 53 33.79 16.27 13.95
C CYS A 53 34.92 17.08 14.63
N GLY A 54 34.84 17.32 15.93
CA GLY A 54 35.74 18.22 16.65
C GLY A 54 35.67 19.64 16.10
N GLU A 55 36.81 20.30 15.94
CA GLU A 55 36.92 21.63 15.32
C GLU A 55 36.96 21.61 13.78
N SER A 56 36.85 20.42 13.18
CA SER A 56 36.91 20.24 11.73
C SER A 56 35.53 20.28 11.08
N SER A 57 35.49 20.59 9.78
CA SER A 57 34.28 20.32 8.98
C SER A 57 33.99 18.82 8.91
N PHE A 58 32.74 18.46 8.57
CA PHE A 58 32.36 17.06 8.40
C PHE A 58 33.23 16.36 7.34
N ALA A 59 33.49 17.05 6.22
CA ALA A 59 34.36 16.52 5.18
C ALA A 59 35.78 16.23 5.68
N MET A 60 36.36 17.17 6.44
CA MET A 60 37.70 17.00 7.00
C MET A 60 37.75 15.91 8.06
N ALA A 61 36.77 15.84 8.95
CA ALA A 61 36.68 14.78 9.97
C ALA A 61 36.62 13.38 9.32
N CYS A 62 35.84 13.23 8.24
CA CYS A 62 35.79 11.98 7.48
C CYS A 62 37.13 11.63 6.83
N LEU A 63 37.82 12.61 6.23
CA LEU A 63 39.12 12.39 5.60
C LEU A 63 40.21 12.03 6.64
N ILE A 64 40.19 12.67 7.81
CA ILE A 64 41.08 12.34 8.93
C ILE A 64 40.84 10.90 9.40
N ALA A 65 39.57 10.50 9.57
CA ALA A 65 39.22 9.14 9.94
C ALA A 65 39.71 8.11 8.90
N ASN A 66 39.51 8.39 7.61
CA ASN A 66 39.98 7.54 6.52
C ASN A 66 41.50 7.33 6.58
N ARG A 67 42.26 8.42 6.79
CA ARG A 67 43.72 8.38 6.89
C ARG A 67 44.18 7.61 8.12
N LYS A 68 43.56 7.86 9.28
CA LYS A 68 43.87 7.19 10.56
C LYS A 68 43.70 5.67 10.48
N TYR A 69 42.64 5.20 9.84
CA TYR A 69 42.30 3.77 9.78
C TYR A 69 42.70 3.07 8.48
N GLY A 70 43.30 3.79 7.52
CA GLY A 70 43.68 3.22 6.22
C GLY A 70 42.50 2.66 5.43
N LYS A 71 41.32 3.29 5.49
CA LYS A 71 40.06 2.81 4.90
C LYS A 71 39.42 3.84 3.97
N ASN A 72 38.42 3.40 3.20
CA ASN A 72 37.69 4.21 2.23
C ASN A 72 38.55 4.75 1.07
N GLY A 73 39.64 4.06 0.73
CA GLY A 73 40.46 4.37 -0.44
C GLY A 73 39.89 3.84 -1.76
N GLY A 74 39.07 2.79 -1.73
CA GLY A 74 38.50 2.18 -2.92
C GLY A 74 37.34 2.97 -3.52
N ARG A 75 37.12 2.83 -4.83
CA ARG A 75 35.95 3.38 -5.52
C ARG A 75 34.65 2.72 -5.07
N GLU A 76 34.70 1.43 -4.74
CA GLU A 76 33.53 0.65 -4.32
C GLU A 76 33.17 0.83 -2.84
N ASP A 77 34.03 1.50 -2.07
CA ASP A 77 33.79 1.74 -0.66
C ASP A 77 32.57 2.64 -0.46
N VAL A 78 31.64 2.20 0.39
CA VAL A 78 30.64 3.12 0.96
C VAL A 78 31.36 4.08 1.91
N LYS A 79 31.20 5.37 1.68
CA LYS A 79 31.93 6.45 2.34
C LYS A 79 31.06 7.24 3.30
N THR A 80 29.79 7.45 2.95
CA THR A 80 28.80 8.09 3.81
C THR A 80 27.46 7.37 3.75
N HIS A 81 26.66 7.56 4.81
CA HIS A 81 25.28 7.10 4.89
C HIS A 81 24.40 8.31 5.17
N HIS A 82 23.36 8.49 4.37
CA HIS A 82 22.42 9.60 4.46
C HIS A 82 21.07 9.08 4.91
N TYR A 83 20.64 9.55 6.07
CA TYR A 83 19.33 9.32 6.63
C TYR A 83 18.50 10.59 6.47
N ILE A 84 17.23 10.42 6.11
CA ILE A 84 16.30 11.54 5.97
C ILE A 84 15.07 11.21 6.80
N ILE A 85 14.81 12.00 7.84
CA ILE A 85 13.59 11.94 8.65
C ILE A 85 12.67 13.03 8.13
N SER A 86 11.50 12.66 7.59
CA SER A 86 10.50 13.62 7.10
C SER A 86 9.29 13.59 8.01
N PHE A 87 8.89 14.72 8.59
CA PHE A 87 7.75 14.82 9.51
C PHE A 87 6.42 15.00 8.77
N ASP A 88 5.29 14.97 9.48
CA ASP A 88 4.00 15.31 8.89
C ASP A 88 3.94 16.80 8.54
N PRO A 89 3.52 17.20 7.32
CA PRO A 89 3.25 18.61 7.03
C PRO A 89 2.32 19.26 8.06
N LYS A 90 1.38 18.50 8.64
CA LYS A 90 0.46 18.99 9.67
C LYS A 90 1.15 19.34 10.98
N ASP A 91 2.25 18.67 11.32
CA ASP A 91 2.93 18.89 12.61
C ASP A 91 3.40 20.34 12.78
N ALA A 92 3.71 21.03 11.68
CA ALA A 92 4.09 22.44 11.71
C ALA A 92 2.95 23.36 12.20
N VAL A 93 1.70 23.00 11.92
CA VAL A 93 0.51 23.80 12.23
C VAL A 93 -0.24 23.26 13.45
N GLU A 94 -0.40 21.94 13.55
CA GLU A 94 -1.21 21.25 14.56
C GLU A 94 -0.40 20.93 15.82
N ASN A 95 0.89 20.64 15.70
CA ASN A 95 1.72 20.11 16.80
C ASN A 95 2.90 21.03 17.16
N GLY A 96 3.00 22.22 16.57
CA GLY A 96 4.04 23.21 16.87
C GLY A 96 5.47 22.77 16.51
N LEU A 97 5.63 22.00 15.44
CA LEU A 97 6.95 21.59 14.94
C LEU A 97 7.61 22.76 14.18
N THR A 98 8.65 23.35 14.75
CA THR A 98 9.50 24.36 14.08
C THR A 98 10.78 23.72 13.53
N MET A 99 11.55 24.47 12.74
CA MET A 99 12.86 24.01 12.26
C MET A 99 13.82 23.73 13.43
N GLU A 100 13.83 24.58 14.44
CA GLU A 100 14.71 24.47 15.61
C GLU A 100 14.35 23.22 16.41
N ARG A 101 13.05 22.95 16.59
CA ARG A 101 12.57 21.75 17.27
C ARG A 101 12.91 20.49 16.48
N ALA A 102 12.69 20.50 15.16
CA ALA A 102 13.07 19.40 14.28
C ALA A 102 14.60 19.16 14.28
N GLN A 103 15.40 20.22 14.28
CA GLN A 103 16.86 20.14 14.37
C GLN A 103 17.31 19.54 15.70
N ALA A 104 16.72 19.96 16.82
CA ALA A 104 17.01 19.40 18.14
C ALA A 104 16.67 17.90 18.21
N LEU A 105 15.50 17.50 17.70
CA LEU A 105 15.10 16.09 17.59
C LEU A 105 16.08 15.30 16.72
N GLY A 106 16.47 15.85 15.56
CA GLY A 106 17.44 15.26 14.65
C GLY A 106 18.82 15.07 15.27
N LEU A 107 19.29 16.05 16.03
CA LEU A 107 20.55 15.99 16.76
C LEU A 107 20.54 14.92 17.84
N GLN A 108 19.48 14.87 18.65
CA GLN A 108 19.32 13.85 19.68
C GLN A 108 19.25 12.46 19.06
N PHE A 109 18.43 12.28 18.02
CA PHE A 109 18.35 11.04 17.26
C PHE A 109 19.72 10.61 16.73
N CYS A 110 20.51 11.54 16.19
CA CYS A 110 21.84 11.22 15.67
C CYS A 110 22.81 10.77 16.78
N LYS A 111 22.78 11.43 17.95
CA LYS A 111 23.61 11.06 19.11
C LYS A 111 23.29 9.65 19.60
N ASP A 112 22.02 9.32 19.71
CA ASP A 112 21.57 8.04 20.27
C ASP A 112 21.83 6.88 19.30
N ASN A 113 21.66 7.11 18.00
CA ASN A 113 21.67 6.03 17.00
C ASN A 113 23.00 5.89 16.25
N PHE A 114 23.81 6.95 16.18
CA PHE A 114 25.09 6.96 15.45
C PHE A 114 26.27 7.50 16.27
N PRO A 115 26.43 7.11 17.55
CA PRO A 115 27.48 7.69 18.40
C PRO A 115 28.87 7.40 17.83
N GLY A 116 29.82 8.34 17.97
CA GLY A 116 31.18 8.14 17.48
C GLY A 116 31.34 8.06 15.96
N HIS A 117 30.31 8.35 15.16
CA HIS A 117 30.45 8.62 13.73
C HIS A 117 30.49 10.13 13.49
N PRO A 118 31.48 10.66 12.74
CA PRO A 118 31.41 12.03 12.25
C PRO A 118 30.10 12.22 11.51
N ALA A 119 29.34 13.23 11.86
CA ALA A 119 28.01 13.45 11.33
C ALA A 119 27.73 14.93 11.07
N ILE A 120 26.84 15.18 10.12
CA ILE A 120 26.25 16.47 9.84
C ILE A 120 24.73 16.32 9.83
N VAL A 121 24.06 17.15 10.63
CA VAL A 121 22.61 17.16 10.81
C VAL A 121 22.08 18.47 10.27
N CYS A 122 21.19 18.40 9.28
CA CYS A 122 20.66 19.59 8.61
C CYS A 122 19.14 19.52 8.47
N THR A 123 18.44 20.53 8.97
CA THR A 123 16.98 20.65 8.85
C THR A 123 16.64 21.65 7.76
N HIS A 124 15.67 21.27 6.92
CA HIS A 124 15.06 22.15 5.93
C HIS A 124 13.55 22.29 6.23
N PRO A 125 12.96 23.48 6.02
CA PRO A 125 11.54 23.71 6.23
C PRO A 125 10.68 23.12 5.11
N ASP A 126 11.27 22.90 3.93
CA ASP A 126 10.60 22.61 2.69
C ASP A 126 11.00 21.23 2.16
N GLY A 127 10.16 20.22 2.41
CA GLY A 127 10.32 18.94 1.73
C GLY A 127 10.19 19.08 0.21
N HIS A 128 10.65 18.04 -0.49
CA HIS A 128 10.61 17.95 -1.95
C HIS A 128 9.31 18.55 -2.51
N ASN A 129 9.40 19.44 -3.50
CA ASN A 129 8.26 20.06 -4.22
C ASN A 129 7.48 21.13 -3.48
N SER A 130 8.06 21.84 -2.51
CA SER A 130 7.26 22.75 -1.66
C SER A 130 6.14 21.99 -0.93
N ALA A 131 6.32 20.68 -0.65
CA ALA A 131 5.35 19.86 0.08
C ALA A 131 5.15 20.33 1.53
N GLY A 132 5.95 21.31 1.98
CA GLY A 132 5.81 21.98 3.26
C GLY A 132 6.18 21.12 4.46
N ASN A 133 6.69 19.91 4.25
CA ASN A 133 7.12 19.07 5.36
C ASN A 133 8.55 19.42 5.79
N ILE A 134 8.68 19.82 7.04
CA ILE A 134 9.97 19.93 7.73
C ILE A 134 10.62 18.54 7.71
N HIS A 135 11.92 18.50 7.39
CA HIS A 135 12.67 17.26 7.37
C HIS A 135 14.12 17.47 7.79
N VAL A 136 14.68 16.43 8.40
CA VAL A 136 16.03 16.40 8.93
C VAL A 136 16.85 15.44 8.09
N HIS A 137 17.96 15.92 7.54
CA HIS A 137 19.01 15.12 6.96
C HIS A 137 20.07 14.82 8.02
N ILE A 138 20.42 13.55 8.17
CA ILE A 138 21.53 13.09 9.00
C ILE A 138 22.51 12.35 8.07
N VAL A 139 23.67 12.94 7.80
CA VAL A 139 24.72 12.29 7.01
C VAL A 139 25.84 11.89 7.95
N ILE A 140 26.14 10.60 8.01
CA ILE A 140 27.26 10.08 8.79
C ILE A 140 28.40 9.60 7.90
N GLY A 141 29.63 9.80 8.36
CA GLY A 141 30.81 9.15 7.81
C GLY A 141 30.75 7.64 8.08
N SER A 142 31.12 6.83 7.09
CA SER A 142 31.02 5.37 7.21
C SER A 142 31.92 4.83 8.34
N LEU A 143 33.03 5.48 8.69
CA LEU A 143 33.91 5.02 9.76
C LEU A 143 33.53 5.60 11.10
N ARG A 144 33.54 4.76 12.13
CA ARG A 144 33.44 5.18 13.53
C ARG A 144 34.81 5.64 14.03
N VAL A 145 34.89 6.82 14.66
CA VAL A 145 36.16 7.43 15.10
C VAL A 145 36.55 7.08 16.54
N CYS A 146 35.61 6.60 17.36
CA CYS A 146 35.84 6.14 18.72
C CYS A 146 35.04 4.87 19.02
N THR A 147 35.46 4.11 20.03
CA THR A 147 34.69 2.96 20.52
C THR A 147 33.60 3.49 21.43
N VAL A 148 32.38 2.98 21.28
CA VAL A 148 31.22 3.38 22.08
C VAL A 148 30.72 2.22 22.94
N GLU A 149 29.91 2.53 23.94
CA GLU A 149 29.22 1.51 24.71
C GLU A 149 28.25 0.72 23.81
N ARG A 150 28.31 -0.60 23.91
CA ARG A 150 27.47 -1.49 23.11
C ARG A 150 26.01 -1.39 23.57
N GLN A 151 25.14 -1.01 22.64
CA GLN A 151 23.69 -0.96 22.87
C GLN A 151 22.98 -2.27 22.47
N PRO A 152 21.78 -2.56 22.98
CA PRO A 152 21.05 -3.81 22.69
C PRO A 152 20.80 -4.08 21.19
N PHE A 153 20.64 -3.04 20.38
CA PHE A 153 20.43 -3.16 18.94
C PHE A 153 21.72 -3.45 18.14
N MET A 154 22.88 -3.36 18.78
CA MET A 154 24.19 -3.56 18.16
C MET A 154 24.59 -5.04 18.19
N ASP A 155 24.70 -5.62 17.00
CA ASP A 155 24.87 -7.06 16.80
C ASP A 155 26.34 -7.44 16.59
N LYS A 156 27.08 -6.63 15.85
CA LYS A 156 28.45 -6.97 15.41
C LYS A 156 29.46 -5.94 15.89
N PRO A 157 30.75 -6.32 16.04
CA PRO A 157 31.81 -5.38 16.43
C PRO A 157 31.87 -4.09 15.60
N CYS A 158 31.40 -4.12 14.35
CA CYS A 158 31.31 -2.91 13.52
C CYS A 158 30.35 -1.84 14.04
N ASP A 159 29.45 -2.20 14.94
CA ASP A 159 28.41 -1.34 15.48
C ASP A 159 28.90 -0.55 16.70
N TRP A 160 30.03 -0.94 17.34
CA TRP A 160 30.57 -0.21 18.50
C TRP A 160 32.09 0.02 18.49
N GLU A 161 32.90 -0.73 17.74
CA GLU A 161 34.37 -0.56 17.73
C GLU A 161 34.83 0.58 16.81
N ALA A 162 35.85 1.33 17.26
CA ALA A 162 36.53 2.33 16.46
C ALA A 162 37.13 1.76 15.16
N GLY A 163 37.14 2.56 14.10
CA GLY A 163 37.71 2.21 12.80
C GLY A 163 36.90 1.21 11.99
N LYS A 164 35.75 0.75 12.46
CA LYS A 164 34.84 -0.12 11.70
C LYS A 164 33.84 0.70 10.89
N LYS A 165 33.34 0.09 9.80
CA LYS A 165 32.39 0.72 8.89
C LYS A 165 30.95 0.46 9.35
N HIS A 166 30.14 1.51 9.38
CA HIS A 166 28.71 1.46 9.58
C HIS A 166 28.05 0.53 8.55
N ARG A 167 27.08 -0.24 9.00
CA ARG A 167 26.27 -1.11 8.15
C ARG A 167 24.81 -0.94 8.49
N CYS A 168 24.04 -0.36 7.57
CA CYS A 168 22.59 -0.31 7.69
C CYS A 168 21.99 -1.67 7.32
N THR A 169 22.00 -2.61 8.26
CA THR A 169 21.33 -3.92 8.12
C THR A 169 19.81 -3.76 8.23
N SER A 170 19.05 -4.81 7.90
CA SER A 170 17.60 -4.83 8.12
C SER A 170 17.23 -4.67 9.60
N ALA A 171 18.06 -5.20 10.52
CA ALA A 171 17.88 -5.05 11.96
C ALA A 171 18.11 -3.60 12.40
N MET A 172 19.20 -2.98 11.93
CA MET A 172 19.48 -1.56 12.18
C MET A 172 18.36 -0.66 11.65
N LEU A 173 17.91 -0.89 10.40
CA LEU A 173 16.83 -0.10 9.83
C LEU A 173 15.50 -0.31 10.58
N ARG A 174 15.23 -1.51 11.09
CA ARG A 174 14.09 -1.78 11.97
C ARG A 174 14.20 -1.00 13.27
N HIS A 175 15.37 -1.00 13.92
CA HIS A 175 15.64 -0.22 15.13
C HIS A 175 15.42 1.28 14.88
N LEU A 176 16.02 1.84 13.82
CA LEU A 176 15.87 3.25 13.48
C LEU A 176 14.41 3.65 13.22
N ARG A 177 13.60 2.76 12.64
CA ARG A 177 12.15 3.00 12.48
C ARG A 177 11.42 3.05 13.81
N VAL A 178 11.77 2.18 14.76
CA VAL A 178 11.23 2.21 16.12
C VAL A 178 11.63 3.51 16.81
N ALA A 179 12.92 3.87 16.76
CA ALA A 179 13.42 5.11 17.36
C ALA A 179 12.73 6.36 16.80
N VAL A 180 12.41 6.40 15.50
CA VAL A 180 11.64 7.51 14.91
C VAL A 180 10.21 7.56 15.45
N MET A 181 9.53 6.41 15.59
CA MET A 181 8.19 6.35 16.17
C MET A 181 8.20 6.82 17.62
N GLU A 182 9.09 6.27 18.45
CA GLU A 182 9.24 6.66 19.86
C GLU A 182 9.58 8.15 20.01
N MET A 183 10.48 8.68 19.18
CA MET A 183 10.82 10.10 19.16
C MET A 183 9.59 10.97 18.81
N CYS A 184 8.80 10.58 17.81
CA CYS A 184 7.60 11.33 17.42
C CYS A 184 6.52 11.24 18.51
N GLU A 185 6.32 10.07 19.12
CA GLU A 185 5.38 9.87 20.22
C GLU A 185 5.75 10.72 21.45
N GLN A 186 7.01 10.68 21.88
CA GLN A 186 7.50 11.50 23.00
C GLN A 186 7.40 12.99 22.71
N ALA A 187 7.53 13.38 21.44
CA ALA A 187 7.42 14.76 21.00
C ALA A 187 5.98 15.16 20.65
N ASP A 188 4.95 14.34 20.87
CA ASP A 188 3.56 14.63 20.50
C ASP A 188 3.42 15.06 19.02
N LEU A 189 4.06 14.30 18.12
CA LEU A 189 4.04 14.49 16.66
C LEU A 189 3.28 13.36 15.97
N ASN A 190 2.74 13.64 14.79
CA ASN A 190 2.01 12.67 13.98
C ASN A 190 2.92 11.53 13.49
N GLN A 191 2.58 10.30 13.90
CA GLN A 191 3.33 9.10 13.55
C GLN A 191 2.48 8.05 12.83
N ILE A 192 3.17 7.20 12.06
CA ILE A 192 2.63 5.97 11.51
C ILE A 192 3.46 4.78 11.98
N ASN A 193 2.84 3.60 11.92
CA ASN A 193 3.57 2.36 12.11
C ASN A 193 4.55 2.13 10.95
N LEU A 194 5.81 2.50 11.14
CA LEU A 194 6.91 2.33 10.17
C LEU A 194 7.35 0.87 9.99
N LEU A 195 6.89 -0.03 10.87
CA LEU A 195 7.17 -1.46 10.76
C LEU A 195 6.22 -2.17 9.81
N GLU A 196 5.09 -1.54 9.48
CA GLU A 196 4.10 -2.06 8.58
C GLU A 196 4.02 -1.25 7.29
N ALA A 197 4.03 -1.94 6.14
CA ALA A 197 3.75 -1.29 4.88
C ALA A 197 2.26 -0.88 4.85
N GLN A 198 2.00 0.41 5.04
CA GLN A 198 0.67 0.99 4.89
C GLN A 198 0.51 1.48 3.45
N GLY A 199 -0.50 0.95 2.75
CA GLY A 199 -0.88 1.39 1.40
C GLY A 199 -0.07 0.75 0.27
N ASP A 200 -0.02 1.49 -0.84
CA ASP A 200 0.53 1.02 -2.10
C ASP A 200 2.05 1.08 -2.11
N HIS A 201 2.67 0.00 -2.58
CA HIS A 201 4.11 -0.07 -2.73
C HIS A 201 4.53 0.66 -4.01
N VAL A 202 4.82 1.96 -3.90
CA VAL A 202 5.38 2.77 -4.98
C VAL A 202 6.89 2.82 -4.86
N SER A 203 7.59 2.19 -5.82
CA SER A 203 9.06 2.24 -5.83
C SER A 203 9.58 3.64 -6.20
N GLU A 204 10.80 4.00 -5.79
CA GLU A 204 11.41 5.29 -6.17
C GLU A 204 11.47 5.47 -7.69
N ARG A 205 11.75 4.40 -8.43
CA ARG A 205 11.72 4.41 -9.90
C ARG A 205 10.33 4.75 -10.44
N GLU A 206 9.29 4.17 -9.85
CA GLU A 206 7.90 4.41 -10.23
C GLU A 206 7.46 5.84 -9.87
N TYR A 207 7.78 6.30 -8.66
CA TYR A 207 7.57 7.68 -8.21
C TYR A 207 8.15 8.68 -9.21
N TRP A 208 9.41 8.51 -9.60
CA TRP A 208 10.05 9.39 -10.58
C TRP A 208 9.50 9.22 -12.00
N ALA A 209 9.08 8.01 -12.39
CA ALA A 209 8.42 7.80 -13.67
C ALA A 209 7.08 8.55 -13.73
N GLN A 210 6.30 8.50 -12.65
CA GLN A 210 5.05 9.25 -12.52
C GLN A 210 5.30 10.75 -12.66
N ARG A 211 6.27 11.30 -11.92
CA ARG A 211 6.60 12.74 -11.97
C ARG A 211 7.06 13.21 -13.34
N ARG A 212 7.99 12.48 -13.96
CA ARG A 212 8.47 12.83 -15.32
C ARG A 212 7.37 12.66 -16.37
N GLY A 213 6.49 11.69 -16.19
CA GLY A 213 5.29 11.54 -17.01
C GLY A 213 4.34 12.72 -16.85
N GLN A 214 4.02 13.08 -15.61
CA GLN A 214 3.16 14.22 -15.27
C GLN A 214 3.71 15.53 -15.85
N ARG A 215 4.98 15.83 -15.64
CA ARG A 215 5.61 17.05 -16.20
C ARG A 215 5.50 17.13 -17.73
N ARG A 216 5.67 16.00 -18.43
CA ARG A 216 5.51 15.96 -19.89
C ARG A 216 4.05 16.14 -20.31
N LEU A 217 3.13 15.55 -19.55
CA LEU A 217 1.69 15.70 -19.76
C LEU A 217 1.25 17.15 -19.54
N ASP A 218 1.69 17.78 -18.45
CA ASP A 218 1.39 19.18 -18.13
C ASP A 218 1.90 20.11 -19.23
N HIS A 219 3.13 19.87 -19.72
CA HIS A 219 3.70 20.64 -20.83
C HIS A 219 2.90 20.48 -22.13
N ALA A 220 2.44 19.27 -22.43
CA ALA A 220 1.59 19.01 -23.59
C ALA A 220 0.21 19.67 -23.42
N ASN A 221 -0.40 19.56 -22.25
CA ASN A 221 -1.68 20.16 -21.92
C ASN A 221 -1.64 21.69 -21.96
N ALA A 222 -0.54 22.30 -21.51
CA ALA A 222 -0.34 23.74 -21.61
C ALA A 222 -0.29 24.21 -23.07
N LYS A 223 0.32 23.43 -23.97
CA LYS A 223 0.28 23.71 -25.42
C LYS A 223 -1.12 23.58 -25.99
N LEU A 224 -1.82 22.50 -25.67
CA LEU A 224 -3.21 22.29 -26.11
C LEU A 224 -4.12 23.43 -25.64
N ALA A 225 -3.96 23.88 -24.38
CA ALA A 225 -4.70 25.00 -23.83
C ALA A 225 -4.39 26.32 -24.57
N ALA A 226 -3.13 26.55 -24.95
CA ALA A 226 -2.74 27.71 -25.77
C ALA A 226 -3.34 27.66 -27.19
N GLU A 227 -3.61 26.46 -27.70
CA GLU A 227 -4.31 26.21 -28.98
C GLU A 227 -5.85 26.20 -28.84
N GLY A 228 -6.38 26.51 -27.65
CA GLY A 228 -7.82 26.53 -27.37
C GLY A 228 -8.47 25.15 -27.24
N GLN A 229 -7.69 24.08 -27.16
CA GLN A 229 -8.16 22.71 -27.04
C GLN A 229 -8.21 22.27 -25.56
N GLN A 230 -9.23 21.50 -25.20
CA GLN A 230 -9.31 20.92 -23.86
C GLN A 230 -8.49 19.63 -23.76
N PRO A 231 -7.64 19.48 -22.72
CA PRO A 231 -6.86 18.27 -22.53
C PRO A 231 -7.76 17.09 -22.14
N THR A 232 -7.54 15.94 -22.78
CA THR A 232 -8.28 14.69 -22.51
C THR A 232 -7.82 14.00 -21.23
N GLN A 233 -6.57 14.22 -20.82
CA GLN A 233 -5.98 13.62 -19.63
C GLN A 233 -5.18 14.67 -18.86
N THR A 234 -5.49 14.83 -17.58
CA THR A 234 -4.80 15.78 -16.68
C THR A 234 -3.86 15.09 -15.70
N VAL A 235 -4.05 13.80 -15.43
CA VAL A 235 -3.25 13.03 -14.47
C VAL A 235 -2.54 11.88 -15.16
N TYR A 236 -1.22 11.88 -15.11
CA TYR A 236 -0.39 10.79 -15.61
C TYR A 236 -0.45 9.59 -14.65
N GLN A 237 -0.75 8.42 -15.21
CA GLN A 237 -0.80 7.16 -14.47
C GLN A 237 0.32 6.24 -14.96
N THR A 238 1.02 5.60 -14.02
CA THR A 238 1.99 4.56 -14.37
C THR A 238 1.25 3.24 -14.63
N GLU A 239 1.89 2.33 -15.36
CA GLU A 239 1.33 0.97 -15.58
C GLU A 239 1.04 0.23 -14.27
N LEU A 240 1.88 0.43 -13.24
CA LEU A 240 1.67 -0.19 -11.93
C LEU A 240 0.51 0.48 -11.17
N ASP A 241 0.39 1.80 -11.24
CA ASP A 241 -0.75 2.53 -10.65
C ASP A 241 -2.08 2.14 -11.31
N LYS A 242 -2.11 2.10 -12.65
CA LYS A 242 -3.28 1.65 -13.41
C LYS A 242 -3.69 0.23 -13.01
N LEU A 243 -2.72 -0.68 -12.90
CA LEU A 243 -2.97 -2.05 -12.45
C LEU A 243 -3.54 -2.11 -11.03
N ARG A 244 -3.00 -1.34 -10.07
CA ARG A 244 -3.54 -1.29 -8.70
C ARG A 244 -5.00 -0.83 -8.70
N LYS A 245 -5.30 0.25 -9.42
CA LYS A 245 -6.67 0.81 -9.52
C LYS A 245 -7.66 -0.18 -10.11
N GLN A 246 -7.28 -0.87 -11.18
CA GLN A 246 -8.09 -1.93 -11.79
C GLN A 246 -8.37 -3.08 -10.80
N ILE A 247 -7.34 -3.50 -10.05
CA ILE A 247 -7.50 -4.54 -9.04
C ILE A 247 -8.43 -4.08 -7.90
N TYR A 248 -8.28 -2.85 -7.41
CA TYR A 248 -9.17 -2.31 -6.37
C TYR A 248 -10.61 -2.16 -6.83
N ALA A 249 -10.82 -1.68 -8.07
CA ALA A 249 -12.16 -1.53 -8.64
C ALA A 249 -12.91 -2.87 -8.70
N VAL A 250 -12.23 -3.96 -9.06
CA VAL A 250 -12.82 -5.31 -9.04
C VAL A 250 -12.95 -5.84 -7.62
N LEU A 251 -11.93 -5.71 -6.78
CA LEU A 251 -11.95 -6.23 -5.42
C LEU A 251 -13.13 -5.67 -4.60
N ASN A 252 -13.45 -4.39 -4.75
CA ASN A 252 -14.50 -3.72 -3.99
C ASN A 252 -15.93 -4.16 -4.35
N LYS A 253 -16.14 -4.83 -5.49
CA LYS A 253 -17.47 -5.29 -5.95
C LYS A 253 -17.66 -6.80 -5.88
N THR A 254 -16.58 -7.56 -5.69
CA THR A 254 -16.64 -9.02 -5.65
C THR A 254 -16.72 -9.55 -4.23
N THR A 255 -17.35 -10.71 -4.06
CA THR A 255 -17.53 -11.34 -2.75
C THR A 255 -16.81 -12.68 -2.62
N THR A 256 -16.42 -13.28 -3.75
CA THR A 256 -15.67 -14.55 -3.80
C THR A 256 -14.40 -14.42 -4.60
N PHE A 257 -13.42 -15.30 -4.34
CA PHE A 257 -12.14 -15.26 -5.01
C PHE A 257 -12.26 -15.65 -6.50
N GLU A 258 -13.12 -16.60 -6.80
CA GLU A 258 -13.41 -17.05 -8.16
C GLU A 258 -14.03 -15.92 -9.00
N GLU A 259 -15.00 -15.20 -8.43
CA GLU A 259 -15.62 -14.02 -9.04
C GLU A 259 -14.61 -12.91 -9.25
N PHE A 260 -13.79 -12.62 -8.24
CA PHE A 260 -12.69 -11.64 -8.31
C PHE A 260 -11.73 -11.93 -9.48
N SER A 261 -11.28 -13.18 -9.60
CA SER A 261 -10.38 -13.60 -10.67
C SER A 261 -11.04 -13.53 -12.06
N ALA A 262 -12.28 -14.01 -12.17
CA ALA A 262 -13.03 -14.01 -13.42
C ALA A 262 -13.30 -12.57 -13.90
N LEU A 263 -13.71 -11.68 -13.00
CA LEU A 263 -14.06 -10.31 -13.34
C LEU A 263 -12.83 -9.47 -13.71
N LEU A 264 -11.68 -9.72 -13.07
CA LEU A 264 -10.40 -9.12 -13.46
C LEU A 264 -9.98 -9.51 -14.89
N MET A 265 -10.19 -10.77 -15.26
CA MET A 265 -9.94 -11.23 -16.61
C MET A 265 -10.92 -10.60 -17.61
N GLN A 266 -12.22 -10.59 -17.28
CA GLN A 266 -13.27 -10.10 -18.17
C GLN A 266 -13.18 -8.60 -18.44
N GLU A 267 -13.00 -7.77 -17.41
CA GLU A 267 -13.05 -6.31 -17.55
C GLU A 267 -11.73 -5.69 -17.97
N HIS A 268 -10.61 -6.33 -17.61
CA HIS A 268 -9.29 -5.73 -17.72
C HIS A 268 -8.24 -6.65 -18.36
N GLY A 269 -8.59 -7.89 -18.70
CA GLY A 269 -7.63 -8.87 -19.24
C GLY A 269 -6.53 -9.26 -18.24
N ILE A 270 -6.77 -9.09 -16.94
CA ILE A 270 -5.76 -9.33 -15.90
C ILE A 270 -5.86 -10.78 -15.43
N ALA A 271 -4.82 -11.58 -15.69
CA ALA A 271 -4.73 -12.93 -15.15
C ALA A 271 -4.27 -12.93 -13.69
N VAL A 272 -4.97 -13.68 -12.83
CA VAL A 272 -4.59 -13.90 -11.42
C VAL A 272 -4.00 -15.29 -11.27
N LYS A 273 -2.83 -15.38 -10.63
CA LYS A 273 -2.16 -16.63 -10.31
C LYS A 273 -1.88 -16.72 -8.82
N GLU A 274 -2.29 -17.82 -8.20
CA GLU A 274 -1.83 -18.21 -6.88
C GLU A 274 -0.63 -19.16 -7.01
N SER A 275 0.47 -18.86 -6.31
CA SER A 275 1.62 -19.76 -6.23
C SER A 275 2.32 -19.60 -4.88
N ARG A 276 2.59 -20.72 -4.20
CA ARG A 276 3.26 -20.75 -2.89
C ARG A 276 2.60 -19.80 -1.87
N GLY A 277 1.26 -19.79 -1.84
CA GLY A 277 0.47 -18.93 -0.93
C GLY A 277 0.42 -17.44 -1.31
N ARG A 278 0.97 -17.04 -2.46
CA ARG A 278 1.05 -15.62 -2.88
C ARG A 278 0.26 -15.38 -4.15
N LEU A 279 -0.44 -14.26 -4.21
CA LEU A 279 -1.10 -13.78 -5.42
C LEU A 279 -0.11 -13.04 -6.32
N SER A 280 -0.28 -13.23 -7.63
CA SER A 280 0.40 -12.46 -8.66
C SER A 280 -0.57 -12.13 -9.79
N TYR A 281 -0.37 -10.97 -10.42
CA TYR A 281 -1.26 -10.39 -11.43
C TYR A 281 -0.51 -10.19 -12.75
N CYS A 282 -1.12 -10.52 -13.87
CA CYS A 282 -0.55 -10.32 -15.20
C CYS A 282 -1.48 -9.44 -16.04
N PRO A 283 -1.14 -8.17 -16.28
CA PRO A 283 -1.90 -7.33 -17.22
C PRO A 283 -1.71 -7.82 -18.67
N PRO A 284 -2.62 -7.46 -19.59
CA PRO A 284 -2.65 -7.98 -20.96
C PRO A 284 -1.37 -7.67 -21.76
N ASP A 285 -0.76 -6.51 -21.49
CA ASP A 285 0.44 -6.04 -22.22
C ASP A 285 1.75 -6.69 -21.73
N ARG A 286 1.66 -7.71 -20.86
CA ARG A 286 2.83 -8.28 -20.18
C ARG A 286 2.77 -9.81 -20.14
N THR A 287 3.93 -10.43 -20.34
CA THR A 287 4.10 -11.89 -20.25
C THR A 287 4.46 -12.39 -18.85
N LYS A 288 5.12 -11.55 -18.05
CA LYS A 288 5.57 -11.89 -16.68
C LYS A 288 4.62 -11.36 -15.62
N PHE A 289 4.17 -12.25 -14.74
CA PHE A 289 3.38 -11.91 -13.56
C PHE A 289 4.10 -10.92 -12.63
N ILE A 290 3.31 -10.05 -11.99
CA ILE A 290 3.73 -9.11 -10.95
C ILE A 290 3.18 -9.61 -9.62
N THR A 291 4.06 -9.91 -8.68
CA THR A 291 3.64 -10.37 -7.35
C THR A 291 2.90 -9.27 -6.58
N ALA A 292 1.85 -9.62 -5.86
CA ALA A 292 1.06 -8.72 -5.00
C ALA A 292 1.91 -7.81 -4.11
N LYS A 293 2.94 -8.38 -3.46
CA LYS A 293 3.91 -7.65 -2.63
C LYS A 293 4.54 -6.43 -3.31
N LYS A 294 4.73 -6.47 -4.64
CA LYS A 294 5.29 -5.36 -5.41
C LYS A 294 4.27 -4.25 -5.67
N LEU A 295 2.98 -4.58 -5.60
CA LEU A 295 1.88 -3.66 -5.83
C LEU A 295 1.43 -3.02 -4.51
N SER A 296 1.00 -3.81 -3.52
CA SER A 296 0.46 -3.31 -2.26
C SER A 296 0.27 -4.47 -1.27
N LYS A 297 0.39 -4.21 0.04
CA LYS A 297 0.06 -5.20 1.09
C LYS A 297 -1.41 -5.62 1.01
N LYS A 298 -2.30 -4.68 0.67
CA LYS A 298 -3.75 -4.91 0.53
C LYS A 298 -4.12 -5.92 -0.57
N LEU A 299 -3.21 -6.16 -1.51
CA LEU A 299 -3.42 -7.08 -2.63
C LEU A 299 -2.79 -8.47 -2.37
N GLU A 300 -2.17 -8.68 -1.21
CA GLU A 300 -1.71 -10.00 -0.82
C GLU A 300 -2.89 -10.91 -0.47
N LYS A 301 -2.68 -12.23 -0.57
CA LYS A 301 -3.75 -13.24 -0.51
C LYS A 301 -4.65 -13.07 0.71
N GLU A 302 -4.05 -12.96 1.90
CA GLU A 302 -4.79 -12.83 3.15
C GLU A 302 -5.68 -11.59 3.16
N GLN A 303 -5.14 -10.44 2.75
CA GLN A 303 -5.87 -9.18 2.73
C GLN A 303 -6.98 -9.16 1.67
N VAL A 304 -6.76 -9.78 0.52
CA VAL A 304 -7.79 -9.97 -0.51
C VAL A 304 -8.93 -10.84 0.03
N LEU A 305 -8.62 -11.96 0.69
CA LEU A 305 -9.64 -12.83 1.28
C LEU A 305 -10.41 -12.13 2.42
N THR A 306 -9.73 -11.33 3.24
CA THR A 306 -10.37 -10.49 4.26
C THR A 306 -11.32 -9.48 3.61
N ALA A 307 -10.89 -8.76 2.57
CA ALA A 307 -11.73 -7.79 1.87
C ALA A 307 -12.96 -8.44 1.23
N LEU A 308 -12.79 -9.59 0.58
CA LEU A 308 -13.91 -10.37 0.03
C LEU A 308 -14.90 -10.81 1.11
N SER A 309 -14.39 -11.22 2.28
CA SER A 309 -15.21 -11.63 3.42
C SER A 309 -15.99 -10.44 4.01
N GLN A 310 -15.38 -9.26 4.06
CA GLN A 310 -16.05 -8.02 4.45
C GLN A 310 -17.13 -7.63 3.44
N ASN A 311 -16.87 -7.78 2.14
CA ASN A 311 -17.87 -7.53 1.10
C ASN A 311 -19.07 -8.47 1.22
N ILE A 312 -18.86 -9.75 1.60
CA ILE A 312 -19.96 -10.67 1.94
C ILE A 312 -20.80 -10.11 3.09
N GLN A 313 -20.16 -9.66 4.17
CA GLN A 313 -20.86 -9.12 5.34
C GLN A 313 -21.64 -7.85 4.98
N LEU A 314 -21.03 -6.92 4.23
CA LEU A 314 -21.69 -5.72 3.76
C LEU A 314 -22.88 -6.04 2.84
N ALA A 315 -22.74 -7.01 1.94
CA ALA A 315 -23.85 -7.45 1.09
C ALA A 315 -24.99 -8.09 1.90
N VAL A 316 -24.69 -8.72 3.03
CA VAL A 316 -25.69 -9.27 3.97
C VAL A 316 -26.33 -8.17 4.81
N THR A 317 -25.57 -7.16 5.27
CA THR A 317 -26.06 -6.04 6.08
C THR A 317 -26.85 -5.01 5.28
N ILE A 318 -26.54 -4.83 3.99
CA ILE A 318 -27.25 -3.93 3.06
C ILE A 318 -28.53 -4.59 2.51
N GLN A 319 -28.79 -5.88 2.79
CA GLN A 319 -30.16 -6.39 2.59
C GLN A 319 -31.09 -5.59 3.50
N PRO A 320 -32.04 -4.80 2.95
CA PRO A 320 -33.04 -4.19 3.80
C PRO A 320 -33.76 -5.31 4.52
N SER A 321 -34.04 -5.12 5.81
CA SER A 321 -34.86 -6.03 6.62
C SER A 321 -36.33 -6.07 6.18
N SER A 322 -36.61 -5.76 4.91
CA SER A 322 -37.91 -5.79 4.27
C SER A 322 -37.92 -6.87 3.19
N GLU A 323 -38.56 -7.99 3.54
CA GLU A 323 -39.27 -8.91 2.62
C GLU A 323 -38.38 -9.75 1.68
N GLN A 324 -38.44 -11.09 1.59
CA GLN A 324 -39.58 -12.01 1.68
C GLN A 324 -39.07 -13.39 2.09
N LYS A 325 -39.84 -14.10 2.94
CA LYS A 325 -39.80 -15.57 2.95
C LYS A 325 -39.98 -16.04 1.50
N PRO A 326 -39.10 -16.89 0.93
CA PRO A 326 -39.44 -17.52 -0.33
C PRO A 326 -40.49 -18.60 -0.02
N ASP A 327 -41.78 -18.24 -0.07
CA ASP A 327 -42.92 -19.17 -0.04
C ASP A 327 -42.95 -20.10 -1.28
N LYS A 328 -41.95 -20.04 -2.17
CA LYS A 328 -41.87 -20.84 -3.39
C LYS A 328 -40.75 -21.87 -3.30
N ILE A 329 -41.13 -23.11 -3.00
CA ILE A 329 -40.29 -24.28 -3.28
C ILE A 329 -40.04 -24.33 -4.80
N ARG A 330 -38.77 -24.41 -5.20
CA ARG A 330 -38.35 -24.52 -6.61
C ARG A 330 -38.02 -25.98 -6.94
N LYS A 331 -38.29 -26.39 -8.18
CA LYS A 331 -37.97 -27.74 -8.68
C LYS A 331 -36.45 -28.01 -8.64
N LEU A 332 -36.09 -29.28 -8.48
CA LEU A 332 -34.71 -29.75 -8.56
C LEU A 332 -34.18 -29.63 -9.99
N VAL A 333 -32.87 -29.43 -10.11
CA VAL A 333 -32.17 -29.39 -11.41
C VAL A 333 -31.74 -30.79 -11.79
N ASP A 334 -32.08 -31.23 -13.00
CA ASP A 334 -31.55 -32.48 -13.56
C ASP A 334 -30.07 -32.30 -13.92
N ILE A 335 -29.19 -32.86 -13.10
CA ILE A 335 -27.75 -32.68 -13.25
C ILE A 335 -27.24 -33.44 -14.48
N GLN A 336 -27.77 -34.64 -14.76
CA GLN A 336 -27.29 -35.50 -15.84
C GLN A 336 -27.64 -34.92 -17.21
N ALA A 337 -28.89 -34.49 -17.40
CA ALA A 337 -29.33 -33.85 -18.64
C ALA A 337 -28.57 -32.54 -18.92
N ASN A 338 -28.26 -31.77 -17.87
CA ASN A 338 -27.54 -30.51 -18.01
C ASN A 338 -26.03 -30.68 -18.27
N VAL A 339 -25.40 -31.73 -17.75
CA VAL A 339 -24.01 -32.08 -18.08
C VAL A 339 -23.91 -32.61 -19.52
N ALA A 340 -24.88 -33.43 -19.97
CA ALA A 340 -24.97 -33.89 -21.35
C ALA A 340 -25.17 -32.74 -22.36
N ALA A 341 -25.82 -31.65 -21.94
CA ALA A 341 -25.97 -30.42 -22.72
C ALA A 341 -24.72 -29.51 -22.74
N GLY A 342 -23.55 -30.00 -22.28
CA GLY A 342 -22.27 -29.29 -22.39
C GLY A 342 -21.92 -28.35 -21.24
N LYS A 343 -22.63 -28.39 -20.11
CA LYS A 343 -22.28 -27.57 -18.93
C LYS A 343 -21.12 -28.20 -18.16
N GLY A 344 -20.07 -27.41 -17.90
CA GLY A 344 -18.82 -27.88 -17.31
C GLY A 344 -18.88 -28.24 -15.81
N ILE A 345 -17.76 -28.76 -15.29
CA ILE A 345 -17.60 -29.31 -13.92
C ILE A 345 -18.04 -28.33 -12.81
N GLY A 346 -17.91 -27.01 -13.04
CA GLY A 346 -18.39 -25.99 -12.10
C GLY A 346 -19.91 -25.97 -11.93
N TYR A 347 -20.66 -26.18 -13.01
CA TYR A 347 -22.12 -26.23 -12.99
C TYR A 347 -22.61 -27.47 -12.23
N GLU A 348 -21.95 -28.61 -12.44
CA GLU A 348 -22.26 -29.86 -11.73
C GLU A 348 -22.13 -29.69 -10.21
N ARG A 349 -21.04 -29.08 -9.74
CA ARG A 349 -20.82 -28.82 -8.30
C ARG A 349 -21.84 -27.85 -7.71
N TRP A 350 -22.18 -26.79 -8.44
CA TRP A 350 -23.24 -25.87 -8.04
C TRP A 350 -24.60 -26.56 -7.97
N ALA A 351 -24.97 -27.34 -8.99
CA ALA A 351 -26.26 -28.01 -9.07
C ALA A 351 -26.44 -29.04 -7.95
N LYS A 352 -25.38 -29.77 -7.56
CA LYS A 352 -25.38 -30.66 -6.38
C LYS A 352 -25.70 -29.90 -5.09
N LYS A 353 -25.02 -28.79 -4.84
CA LYS A 353 -25.24 -27.95 -3.64
C LYS A 353 -26.62 -27.27 -3.66
N PHE A 354 -27.09 -26.86 -4.84
CA PHE A 354 -28.43 -26.29 -5.03
C PHE A 354 -29.52 -27.31 -4.73
N ASN A 355 -29.45 -28.51 -5.33
CA ASN A 355 -30.41 -29.57 -5.10
C ASN A 355 -30.45 -29.97 -3.63
N LEU A 356 -29.31 -30.09 -2.96
CA LEU A 356 -29.26 -30.41 -1.52
C LEU A 356 -30.00 -29.36 -0.66
N LYS A 357 -29.80 -28.07 -0.94
CA LYS A 357 -30.54 -27.00 -0.25
C LYS A 357 -32.04 -27.07 -0.51
N ARG A 358 -32.46 -27.41 -1.73
CA ARG A 358 -33.88 -27.57 -2.08
C ARG A 358 -34.49 -28.79 -1.42
N TRP A 359 -33.77 -29.91 -1.36
CA TRP A 359 -34.18 -31.10 -0.61
C TRP A 359 -34.43 -30.77 0.86
N SER A 360 -33.51 -30.06 1.51
CA SER A 360 -33.68 -29.63 2.90
C SER A 360 -34.93 -28.75 3.09
N GLN A 361 -35.14 -27.77 2.20
CA GLN A 361 -36.34 -26.90 2.25
C GLN A 361 -37.64 -27.69 2.07
N THR A 362 -37.67 -28.61 1.10
CA THR A 362 -38.84 -29.47 0.87
C THR A 362 -39.10 -30.38 2.07
N LEU A 363 -38.06 -30.97 2.65
CA LEU A 363 -38.18 -31.81 3.84
C LEU A 363 -38.75 -31.03 5.03
N CYS A 364 -38.24 -29.83 5.30
CA CYS A 364 -38.77 -28.95 6.35
C CYS A 364 -40.25 -28.63 6.12
N LEU A 365 -40.65 -28.29 4.89
CA LEU A 365 -42.07 -28.04 4.58
C LEU A 365 -42.93 -29.28 4.84
N LEU A 366 -42.50 -30.45 4.38
CA LEU A 366 -43.24 -31.69 4.58
C LEU A 366 -43.37 -32.03 6.07
N GLN A 367 -42.34 -31.76 6.87
CA GLN A 367 -42.39 -31.90 8.34
C GLN A 367 -43.38 -30.92 8.97
N GLU A 368 -43.32 -29.63 8.63
CA GLU A 368 -44.22 -28.59 9.13
C GLU A 368 -45.69 -28.88 8.81
N LYS A 369 -45.96 -29.40 7.60
CA LYS A 369 -47.31 -29.74 7.15
C LYS A 369 -47.75 -31.15 7.55
N LYS A 370 -46.90 -31.92 8.25
CA LYS A 370 -47.13 -33.32 8.64
C LYS A 370 -47.42 -34.24 7.43
N LEU A 371 -46.84 -33.94 6.28
CA LEU A 371 -46.98 -34.68 5.01
C LEU A 371 -45.78 -35.60 4.77
N LEU A 372 -45.42 -36.39 5.80
CA LEU A 372 -44.25 -37.28 5.74
C LEU A 372 -44.60 -38.70 5.28
N SER A 373 -45.88 -38.98 5.03
CA SER A 373 -46.34 -40.23 4.41
C SER A 373 -47.11 -39.95 3.12
N GLU A 374 -47.07 -40.91 2.20
CA GLU A 374 -47.79 -40.84 0.94
C GLU A 374 -49.30 -40.76 1.15
N ASP A 375 -49.84 -41.49 2.12
CA ASP A 375 -51.26 -41.44 2.49
C ASP A 375 -51.69 -40.05 2.97
N ALA A 376 -50.90 -39.41 3.85
CA ALA A 376 -51.19 -38.06 4.34
C ALA A 376 -51.14 -37.02 3.21
N LEU A 377 -50.23 -37.19 2.25
CA LEU A 377 -50.15 -36.35 1.07
C LEU A 377 -51.37 -36.54 0.15
N ASN A 378 -51.73 -37.79 -0.14
CA ASN A 378 -52.88 -38.11 -1.00
C ASN A 378 -54.20 -37.63 -0.38
N GLN A 379 -54.38 -37.80 0.93
CA GLN A 379 -55.52 -37.26 1.66
C GLN A 379 -55.58 -35.73 1.54
N ARG A 380 -54.46 -35.05 1.74
CA ARG A 380 -54.41 -33.59 1.63
C ARG A 380 -54.69 -33.10 0.21
N ILE A 381 -54.25 -33.83 -0.81
CA ILE A 381 -54.57 -33.54 -2.21
C ILE A 381 -56.06 -33.68 -2.47
N ALA A 382 -56.70 -34.74 -1.94
CA ALA A 382 -58.13 -34.94 -2.07
C ALA A 382 -58.93 -33.81 -1.40
N GLU A 383 -58.57 -33.44 -0.16
CA GLU A 383 -59.19 -32.32 0.56
C GLU A 383 -59.08 -31.00 -0.22
N LEU A 384 -57.90 -30.68 -0.75
CA LEU A 384 -57.67 -29.45 -1.51
C LEU A 384 -58.42 -29.45 -2.85
N LYS A 385 -58.56 -30.60 -3.50
CA LYS A 385 -59.38 -30.74 -4.71
C LYS A 385 -60.86 -30.47 -4.41
N THR A 386 -61.40 -31.07 -3.34
CA THR A 386 -62.77 -30.81 -2.92
C THR A 386 -62.99 -29.32 -2.63
N GLN A 387 -62.11 -28.69 -1.85
CA GLN A 387 -62.20 -27.26 -1.55
C GLN A 387 -62.12 -26.38 -2.80
N HIS A 388 -61.27 -26.75 -3.75
CA HIS A 388 -61.17 -26.05 -5.03
C HIS A 388 -62.46 -26.19 -5.84
N ASP A 389 -63.01 -27.41 -5.93
CA ASP A 389 -64.21 -27.69 -6.71
C ASP A 389 -65.44 -26.99 -6.12
N ASP A 390 -65.55 -26.95 -4.78
CA ASP A 390 -66.56 -26.18 -4.06
C ASP A 390 -66.43 -24.68 -4.33
N ALA A 391 -65.21 -24.12 -4.25
CA ALA A 391 -64.97 -22.72 -4.54
C ALA A 391 -65.25 -22.38 -6.02
N LEU A 392 -64.89 -23.26 -6.94
CA LEU A 392 -65.15 -23.11 -8.37
C LEU A 392 -66.66 -23.13 -8.66
N ALA A 393 -67.43 -23.96 -7.96
CA ALA A 393 -68.88 -23.98 -8.08
C ALA A 393 -69.51 -22.65 -7.64
N VAL A 394 -69.02 -22.05 -6.55
CA VAL A 394 -69.46 -20.72 -6.10
C VAL A 394 -69.12 -19.63 -7.13
N VAL A 395 -67.91 -19.64 -7.69
CA VAL A 395 -67.51 -18.68 -8.73
C VAL A 395 -68.41 -18.81 -9.96
N LYS A 396 -68.70 -20.04 -10.40
CA LYS A 396 -69.59 -20.28 -11.55
C LYS A 396 -71.04 -19.84 -11.29
N ASP A 397 -71.56 -20.02 -10.08
CA ASP A 397 -72.90 -19.55 -9.69
C ASP A 397 -72.96 -18.02 -9.67
N LEU A 398 -71.90 -17.34 -9.17
CA LEU A 398 -71.81 -15.88 -9.22
C LEU A 398 -71.73 -15.35 -10.65
N ASP A 399 -70.90 -15.95 -11.51
CA ASP A 399 -70.79 -15.58 -12.92
C ASP A 399 -72.13 -15.76 -13.66
N ALA A 400 -72.87 -16.83 -13.37
CA ALA A 400 -74.18 -17.08 -13.98
C ALA A 400 -75.28 -16.08 -13.56
N ARG A 401 -75.11 -15.43 -12.39
CA ARG A 401 -76.02 -14.37 -11.90
C ARG A 401 -75.67 -12.97 -12.42
N MET A 402 -74.52 -12.83 -13.08
CA MET A 402 -74.05 -11.56 -13.64
C MET A 402 -74.38 -11.39 -15.14
N VAL A 403 -74.98 -12.41 -15.76
CA VAL A 403 -75.58 -12.40 -17.11
C VAL A 403 -77.09 -12.29 -16.98
#